data_AF-A0A2U3KPD5-F1
#
_entry.id   AF-A0A2U3KPD5-F1
#
_cell.length_a   1.000
_cell.length_b   1.000
_cell.length_c   1.000
_cell.angle_alpha   90.00
_cell.angle_beta   90.00
_cell.angle_gamma   90.00
#
_symmetry.space_group_name_H-M   'P 1'
#
loop_
_entity.id
_entity.type
_entity.pdbx_description
1 polymer ?
#
loop_
_entity_poly.entity_id
_entity_poly.type
_entity_poly.pdbx_seq_one_letter_code
_entity_poly.pdbx_strand_id
1 'polypeptide(L)'
;MSYGFNAGEVFKIAIQIEKNGTEFYEKSVKNIKETEIKALFIDLALQEIEHKRKFESLLAGLPPASTAPTVWDPDNEIDQYIKMMADDHIFVSSSDVKDRVDRLKDTMDALKLAIEFEKDSVLFFLGLEDAVTVEKDRELIKSLVKEEQQHLRRLTLELRKISKT
;
A
#
# COMPACT_ATOMS: atom_id res chain seq x y z
N MET A 1 -0.40 -16.15 -23.80
CA MET A 1 0.69 -15.15 -23.72
C MET A 1 0.99 -14.97 -22.25
N SER A 2 2.17 -15.39 -21.80
CA SER A 2 2.60 -15.20 -20.40
C SER A 2 3.30 -13.85 -20.31
N TYR A 3 2.85 -13.00 -19.38
CA TYR A 3 3.53 -11.77 -19.03
C TYR A 3 4.34 -12.09 -17.77
N GLY A 4 5.67 -12.18 -17.89
CA GLY A 4 6.57 -12.29 -16.74
C GLY A 4 6.67 -10.94 -16.06
N PHE A 5 6.29 -10.88 -14.78
CA PHE A 5 6.40 -9.69 -13.96
C PHE A 5 7.87 -9.51 -13.57
N ASN A 6 8.47 -8.38 -13.94
CA ASN A 6 9.80 -8.04 -13.43
C ASN A 6 9.67 -7.16 -12.18
N ALA A 7 10.71 -7.13 -11.33
CA ALA A 7 10.75 -6.31 -10.12
C ALA A 7 10.35 -4.84 -10.34
N GLY A 8 10.60 -4.30 -11.53
CA GLY A 8 10.19 -2.95 -11.91
C GLY A 8 8.67 -2.76 -12.03
N GLU A 9 7.92 -3.79 -12.46
CA GLU A 9 6.45 -3.74 -12.49
C GLU A 9 5.86 -3.83 -11.09
N VAL A 10 6.43 -4.67 -10.22
CA VAL A 10 5.97 -4.78 -8.83
C VAL A 10 6.19 -3.48 -8.05
N PHE A 11 7.34 -2.83 -8.22
CA PHE A 11 7.58 -1.51 -7.61
C PHE A 11 6.66 -0.43 -8.17
N LYS A 12 6.27 -0.49 -9.45
CA LYS A 12 5.26 0.44 -10.01
C LYS A 12 3.89 0.25 -9.36
N ILE A 13 3.51 -1.00 -9.08
CA ILE A 13 2.28 -1.30 -8.34
C ILE A 13 2.39 -0.75 -6.92
N ALA A 14 3.50 -0.98 -6.22
CA ALA A 14 3.73 -0.43 -4.88
C ALA A 14 3.59 1.11 -4.88
N ILE A 15 4.25 1.80 -5.81
CA ILE A 15 4.13 3.27 -5.98
C ILE A 15 2.67 3.70 -6.21
N GLN A 16 1.90 2.92 -6.96
CA GLN A 16 0.51 3.21 -7.24
C GLN A 16 -0.39 3.00 -6.02
N ILE A 17 -0.12 1.95 -5.21
CA ILE A 17 -0.79 1.70 -3.92
C ILE A 17 -0.55 2.89 -2.98
N GLU A 18 0.70 3.30 -2.78
CA GLU A 18 1.07 4.43 -1.90
C GLU A 18 0.45 5.76 -2.34
N LYS A 19 0.42 5.99 -3.67
CA LYS A 19 -0.25 7.17 -4.24
C LYS A 19 -1.74 7.15 -3.93
N ASN A 20 -2.37 5.98 -4.05
CA ASN A 20 -3.79 5.81 -3.77
C ASN A 20 -4.09 5.91 -2.27
N GLY A 21 -3.22 5.41 -1.40
CA GLY A 21 -3.27 5.58 0.06
C GLY A 21 -3.21 7.05 0.46
N THR A 22 -2.25 7.80 -0.09
CA THR A 22 -2.15 9.26 0.08
C THR A 22 -3.48 9.94 -0.27
N GLU A 23 -4.01 9.69 -1.47
CA GLU A 23 -5.24 10.28 -1.97
C GLU A 23 -6.45 9.89 -1.11
N PHE A 24 -6.52 8.63 -0.68
CA PHE A 24 -7.54 8.12 0.22
C PHE A 24 -7.53 8.87 1.56
N TYR A 25 -6.38 8.96 2.21
CA TYR A 25 -6.24 9.63 3.50
C TYR A 25 -6.60 11.11 3.42
N GLU A 26 -6.05 11.83 2.44
CA GLU A 26 -6.33 13.26 2.24
C GLU A 26 -7.82 13.54 2.02
N LYS A 27 -8.49 12.74 1.19
CA LYS A 27 -9.91 12.96 0.88
C LYS A 27 -10.82 12.54 2.03
N SER A 28 -10.46 11.48 2.78
CA SER A 28 -11.26 10.96 3.89
C SER A 28 -11.38 11.93 5.07
N VAL A 29 -10.43 12.86 5.23
CA VAL A 29 -10.48 13.93 6.27
C VAL A 29 -11.79 14.71 6.25
N LYS A 30 -12.42 14.87 5.08
CA LYS A 30 -13.71 15.58 4.92
C LYS A 30 -14.88 14.89 5.60
N ASN A 31 -14.82 13.56 5.74
CA ASN A 31 -15.87 12.72 6.32
C ASN A 31 -15.64 12.42 7.82
N ILE A 32 -14.49 12.83 8.35
CA ILE A 32 -14.13 12.66 9.76
C ILE A 32 -14.58 13.88 10.56
N LYS A 33 -15.04 13.69 11.80
CA LYS A 33 -15.46 14.81 12.69
C LYS A 33 -14.43 15.12 13.76
N GLU A 34 -13.81 14.09 14.30
CA GLU A 34 -12.90 14.09 15.44
C GLU A 34 -11.55 14.66 15.04
N THR A 35 -11.13 15.75 15.68
CA THR A 35 -9.88 16.45 15.37
C THR A 35 -8.65 15.55 15.48
N GLU A 36 -8.62 14.66 16.48
CA GLU A 36 -7.51 13.71 16.67
C GLU A 36 -7.40 12.72 15.50
N ILE A 37 -8.53 12.22 15.01
CA ILE A 37 -8.56 11.26 13.89
C ILE A 37 -8.25 11.96 12.56
N LYS A 38 -8.66 13.22 12.39
CA LYS A 38 -8.21 14.04 11.24
C LYS A 38 -6.70 14.21 11.23
N ALA A 39 -6.13 14.55 12.38
CA ALA A 39 -4.68 14.71 12.50
C ALA A 39 -3.95 13.40 12.19
N LEU A 40 -4.50 12.26 12.64
CA LEU A 40 -3.98 10.94 12.28
C LEU A 40 -4.02 10.72 10.77
N PHE A 41 -5.15 10.95 10.09
CA PHE A 41 -5.26 10.74 8.64
C PHE A 41 -4.31 11.64 7.84
N ILE A 42 -4.12 12.90 8.26
CA ILE A 42 -3.16 13.81 7.63
C ILE A 42 -1.72 13.30 7.83
N ASP A 43 -1.38 12.84 9.03
CA ASP A 43 -0.06 12.28 9.33
C ASP A 43 0.23 10.98 8.55
N LEU A 44 -0.78 10.13 8.36
CA LEU A 44 -0.67 8.93 7.53
C LEU A 44 -0.45 9.29 6.06
N ALA A 45 -1.23 10.23 5.50
CA ALA A 45 -1.02 10.72 4.13
C ALA A 45 0.42 11.22 3.88
N LEU A 46 1.03 11.88 4.87
CA LEU A 46 2.42 12.32 4.77
C LEU A 46 3.42 11.16 4.78
N GLN A 47 3.14 10.08 5.52
CA GLN A 47 3.97 8.88 5.54
C GLN A 47 3.92 8.13 4.20
N GLU A 48 2.72 7.97 3.62
CA GLU A 48 2.51 7.37 2.30
C GLU A 48 3.29 8.10 1.20
N ILE A 49 3.40 9.43 1.28
CA ILE A 49 4.23 10.22 0.36
C ILE A 49 5.71 9.84 0.47
N GLU A 50 6.21 9.60 1.69
CA GLU A 50 7.60 9.17 1.90
C GLU A 50 7.80 7.71 1.49
N HIS A 51 6.83 6.83 1.72
CA HIS A 51 6.83 5.44 1.27
C HIS A 51 6.88 5.35 -0.25
N LYS A 52 6.03 6.12 -0.94
CA LYS A 52 6.08 6.28 -2.39
C LYS A 52 7.48 6.66 -2.88
N ARG A 53 8.13 7.63 -2.22
CA ARG A 53 9.50 8.06 -2.58
C ARG A 53 10.53 6.94 -2.35
N LYS A 54 10.40 6.16 -1.28
CA LYS A 54 11.24 4.98 -1.02
C LYS A 54 11.11 3.97 -2.17
N PHE A 55 9.89 3.66 -2.61
CA PHE A 55 9.67 2.76 -3.76
C PHE A 55 10.14 3.36 -5.09
N GLU A 56 9.99 4.66 -5.33
CA GLU A 56 10.56 5.33 -6.51
C GLU A 56 12.09 5.23 -6.54
N SER A 57 12.75 5.33 -5.38
CA SER A 57 14.19 5.13 -5.27
C SER A 57 14.60 3.68 -5.53
N LEU A 58 13.82 2.70 -5.07
CA LEU A 58 14.04 1.28 -5.40
C LEU A 58 13.93 1.04 -6.90
N LEU A 59 12.88 1.56 -7.53
CA LEU A 59 12.65 1.45 -8.97
C LEU A 59 13.78 2.10 -9.78
N ALA A 60 14.26 3.27 -9.36
CA ALA A 60 15.37 3.97 -10.02
C ALA A 60 16.73 3.27 -9.84
N GLY A 61 16.89 2.49 -8.77
CA GLY A 61 18.10 1.71 -8.49
C GLY A 61 18.19 0.41 -9.29
N LEU A 62 17.11 -0.01 -9.97
CA LEU A 62 17.11 -1.25 -10.75
C LEU A 62 18.01 -1.13 -11.99
N PRO A 63 18.87 -2.14 -12.26
CA PRO A 63 19.62 -2.21 -13.51
C PRO A 63 18.69 -2.14 -14.74
N PRO A 64 19.13 -1.57 -15.87
CA PRO A 64 18.35 -1.56 -17.12
C PRO A 64 17.95 -2.96 -17.62
N ALA A 65 18.69 -4.00 -17.22
CA ALA A 65 18.37 -5.40 -17.53
C ALA A 65 17.23 -5.97 -16.66
N SER A 66 16.96 -5.36 -15.50
CA SER A 66 15.92 -5.74 -14.55
C SER A 66 14.56 -5.11 -14.85
N THR A 67 14.48 -4.23 -15.85
CA THR A 67 13.24 -3.68 -16.40
C THR A 67 12.81 -4.36 -17.72
N ALA A 68 13.69 -5.19 -18.29
CA ALA A 68 13.33 -6.16 -19.31
C ALA A 68 12.67 -7.38 -18.65
N PRO A 69 11.70 -8.07 -19.28
CA PRO A 69 11.16 -9.32 -18.76
C PRO A 69 12.28 -10.37 -18.73
N THR A 70 12.93 -10.55 -17.57
CA THR A 70 14.15 -11.37 -17.45
C THR A 70 14.11 -12.41 -16.34
N VAL A 71 12.99 -12.55 -15.62
CA VAL A 71 12.88 -13.68 -14.70
C VAL A 71 12.29 -14.86 -15.48
N TRP A 72 13.15 -15.84 -15.79
CA TRP A 72 12.70 -17.20 -16.07
C TRP A 72 12.10 -17.73 -14.75
N ASP A 73 10.80 -17.53 -14.58
CA ASP A 73 9.96 -18.27 -13.64
C ASP A 73 9.17 -19.28 -14.49
N PRO A 74 9.60 -20.55 -14.57
CA PRO A 74 9.00 -21.52 -15.47
C PRO A 74 7.53 -21.83 -15.13
N ASP A 75 7.10 -21.53 -13.89
CA ASP A 75 5.75 -21.76 -13.39
C ASP A 75 4.97 -20.46 -13.16
N ASN A 76 5.63 -19.29 -13.24
CA ASN A 76 5.02 -17.95 -13.11
C ASN A 76 4.29 -17.75 -11.77
N GLU A 77 4.62 -18.50 -10.71
CA GLU A 77 3.83 -18.58 -9.47
C GLU A 77 3.98 -17.34 -8.59
N ILE A 78 5.20 -16.82 -8.44
CA ILE A 78 5.47 -15.63 -7.60
C ILE A 78 4.89 -14.39 -8.27
N ASP A 79 5.05 -14.29 -9.59
CA ASP A 79 4.49 -13.22 -10.42
C ASP A 79 2.97 -13.21 -10.39
N GLN A 80 2.33 -14.38 -10.50
CA GLN A 80 0.88 -14.52 -10.40
C GLN A 80 0.39 -14.19 -8.99
N TYR A 81 1.10 -14.63 -7.95
CA TYR A 81 0.72 -14.35 -6.56
C TYR A 81 0.76 -12.85 -6.27
N ILE A 82 1.86 -12.17 -6.60
CA ILE A 82 2.00 -10.72 -6.41
C ILE A 82 0.97 -9.97 -7.23
N LYS A 83 0.71 -10.40 -8.46
CA LYS A 83 -0.34 -9.82 -9.29
C LYS A 83 -1.72 -10.02 -8.70
N MET A 84 -2.04 -11.21 -8.18
CA MET A 84 -3.32 -11.46 -7.53
C MET A 84 -3.50 -10.61 -6.27
N MET A 85 -2.44 -10.48 -5.45
CA MET A 85 -2.47 -9.59 -4.29
C MET A 85 -2.62 -8.13 -4.69
N ALA A 86 -1.96 -7.72 -5.79
CA ALA A 86 -2.19 -6.41 -6.38
C ALA A 86 -3.67 -6.31 -6.76
N ASP A 87 -4.17 -7.14 -7.68
CA ASP A 87 -5.54 -7.09 -8.21
C ASP A 87 -6.63 -7.15 -7.12
N ASP A 88 -6.39 -7.82 -5.99
CA ASP A 88 -7.33 -7.93 -4.84
C ASP A 88 -7.21 -6.76 -3.85
N HIS A 89 -6.14 -5.96 -3.93
CA HIS A 89 -5.94 -4.80 -3.07
C HIS A 89 -7.05 -3.78 -3.28
N ILE A 90 -7.67 -3.31 -2.19
CA ILE A 90 -8.86 -2.45 -2.32
C ILE A 90 -8.65 -1.12 -3.07
N PHE A 91 -7.40 -0.69 -3.28
CA PHE A 91 -7.03 0.54 -3.99
C PHE A 91 -5.94 0.31 -5.05
N VAL A 92 -6.13 -0.63 -5.97
CA VAL A 92 -5.26 -0.69 -7.17
C VAL A 92 -5.53 0.48 -8.11
N SER A 93 -6.81 0.76 -8.38
CA SER A 93 -7.19 1.84 -9.28
C SER A 93 -7.55 3.10 -8.51
N SER A 94 -7.07 4.24 -9.02
CA SER A 94 -7.47 5.57 -8.54
C SER A 94 -8.99 5.83 -8.63
N SER A 95 -9.71 5.15 -9.53
CA SER A 95 -11.19 5.19 -9.58
C SER A 95 -11.80 4.63 -8.30
N ASP A 96 -11.20 3.57 -7.75
CA ASP A 96 -11.73 2.84 -6.60
C ASP A 96 -11.57 3.66 -5.33
N VAL A 97 -10.50 4.45 -5.24
CA VAL A 97 -10.28 5.42 -4.15
C VAL A 97 -11.43 6.41 -4.10
N LYS A 98 -11.74 7.06 -5.23
CA LYS A 98 -12.82 8.05 -5.29
C LYS A 98 -14.17 7.43 -4.93
N ASP A 99 -14.50 6.30 -5.53
CA ASP A 99 -15.81 5.65 -5.32
C ASP A 99 -16.00 5.17 -3.89
N ARG A 100 -14.94 4.66 -3.24
CA ARG A 100 -14.99 4.23 -1.84
C ARG A 100 -15.05 5.43 -0.89
N VAL A 101 -14.29 6.49 -1.16
CA VAL A 101 -14.34 7.74 -0.38
C VAL A 101 -15.73 8.38 -0.45
N ASP A 102 -16.35 8.42 -1.64
CA ASP A 102 -17.69 8.99 -1.83
C ASP A 102 -18.78 8.20 -1.09
N ARG A 103 -18.52 6.93 -0.74
CA ARG A 103 -19.43 6.08 0.04
C ARG A 103 -19.24 6.18 1.55
N LEU A 104 -18.20 6.87 2.02
CA LEU A 104 -17.95 7.06 3.46
C LEU A 104 -19.07 7.89 4.09
N LYS A 105 -19.70 7.36 5.14
CA LYS A 105 -20.80 8.05 5.83
C LYS A 105 -20.33 8.79 7.08
N ASP A 106 -19.33 8.24 7.75
CA ASP A 106 -18.83 8.75 9.01
C ASP A 106 -17.36 8.33 9.26
N THR A 107 -16.82 8.79 10.39
CA THR A 107 -15.47 8.47 10.84
C THR A 107 -15.23 6.97 11.02
N MET A 108 -16.24 6.21 11.44
CA MET A 108 -16.09 4.78 11.70
C MET A 108 -15.92 4.03 10.37
N ASP A 109 -16.67 4.40 9.33
CA ASP A 109 -16.50 3.86 7.98
C ASP A 109 -15.10 4.19 7.44
N ALA A 110 -14.62 5.43 7.62
CA ALA A 110 -13.30 5.84 7.18
C ALA A 110 -12.18 5.03 7.85
N LEU A 111 -12.27 4.82 9.17
CA LEU A 111 -11.30 4.02 9.92
C LEU A 111 -11.32 2.53 9.53
N LYS A 112 -12.51 1.95 9.31
CA LYS A 112 -12.61 0.55 8.86
C LYS A 112 -11.97 0.36 7.50
N LEU A 113 -12.23 1.27 6.58
CA LEU A 113 -11.65 1.22 5.24
C LEU A 113 -10.14 1.45 5.26
N ALA A 114 -9.65 2.37 6.09
CA ALA A 114 -8.21 2.55 6.30
C ALA A 114 -7.55 1.28 6.87
N ILE A 115 -8.18 0.62 7.84
CA ILE A 115 -7.68 -0.65 8.40
C ILE A 115 -7.64 -1.77 7.35
N GLU A 116 -8.61 -1.82 6.45
CA GLU A 116 -8.61 -2.76 5.33
C GLU A 116 -7.45 -2.45 4.37
N PHE A 117 -7.29 -1.18 4.00
CA PHE A 117 -6.17 -0.71 3.17
C PHE A 117 -4.82 -1.12 3.74
N GLU A 118 -4.55 -0.81 5.00
CA GLU A 118 -3.26 -1.13 5.64
C GLU A 118 -2.98 -2.63 5.68
N LYS A 119 -4.01 -3.47 5.85
CA LYS A 119 -3.83 -4.93 5.86
C LYS A 119 -3.43 -5.45 4.49
N ASP A 120 -4.05 -4.92 3.44
CA ASP A 120 -3.73 -5.28 2.07
C ASP A 120 -2.31 -4.82 1.71
N SER A 121 -1.94 -3.59 2.09
CA SER A 121 -0.59 -3.05 1.90
C SER A 121 0.47 -3.92 2.59
N VAL A 122 0.23 -4.31 3.86
CA VAL A 122 1.12 -5.23 4.60
C VAL A 122 1.27 -6.56 3.87
N LEU A 123 0.16 -7.16 3.42
CA LEU A 123 0.19 -8.45 2.74
C LEU A 123 0.96 -8.36 1.41
N PHE A 124 0.71 -7.31 0.64
CA PHE A 124 1.40 -7.05 -0.62
C PHE A 124 2.91 -6.85 -0.41
N PHE A 125 3.32 -6.06 0.58
CA PHE A 125 4.74 -5.81 0.87
C PHE A 125 5.46 -7.03 1.45
N LEU A 126 4.78 -7.89 2.20
CA LEU A 126 5.35 -9.17 2.64
C LEU A 126 5.66 -10.09 1.44
N GLY A 127 4.74 -10.21 0.47
CA GLY A 127 5.04 -10.98 -0.74
C GLY A 127 6.14 -10.35 -1.60
N LEU A 128 6.26 -9.02 -1.58
CA LEU A 128 7.36 -8.31 -2.22
C LEU A 128 8.70 -8.56 -1.52
N GLU A 129 8.74 -8.60 -0.18
CA GLU A 129 9.94 -8.91 0.61
C GLU A 129 10.53 -10.28 0.20
N ASP A 130 9.68 -11.28 0.05
CA ASP A 130 10.06 -12.65 -0.35
C ASP A 130 10.59 -12.71 -1.79
N ALA A 131 10.06 -11.88 -2.69
CA ALA A 131 10.46 -11.85 -4.10
C ALA A 131 11.75 -11.06 -4.38
N VAL A 132 12.13 -10.14 -3.50
CA VAL A 132 13.35 -9.34 -3.67
C VAL A 132 14.58 -10.14 -3.22
N THR A 133 15.58 -10.21 -4.11
CA THR A 133 16.83 -10.96 -3.90
C THR A 133 17.99 -10.09 -3.39
N VAL A 134 17.91 -8.77 -3.56
CA VAL A 134 18.93 -7.82 -3.10
C VAL A 134 18.67 -7.50 -1.63
N GLU A 135 19.60 -7.89 -0.76
CA GLU A 135 19.44 -7.79 0.71
C GLU A 135 19.13 -6.36 1.19
N LYS A 136 19.78 -5.34 0.60
CA LYS A 136 19.55 -3.94 0.96
C LYS A 136 18.11 -3.51 0.66
N ASP A 137 17.57 -3.94 -0.49
CA ASP A 137 16.24 -3.57 -0.93
C ASP A 137 15.18 -4.33 -0.12
N ARG A 138 15.46 -5.59 0.22
CA ARG A 138 14.66 -6.40 1.15
C ARG A 138 14.54 -5.75 2.53
N GLU A 139 15.65 -5.31 3.11
CA GLU A 139 15.62 -4.63 4.42
C GLU A 139 14.85 -3.30 4.37
N LEU A 140 14.87 -2.59 3.23
CA LEU A 140 14.01 -1.41 3.03
C LEU A 140 12.52 -1.81 3.04
N ILE A 141 12.13 -2.84 2.29
CA ILE A 141 10.73 -3.33 2.23
C ILE A 141 10.27 -3.79 3.60
N LYS A 142 11.09 -4.54 4.33
CA LYS A 142 10.81 -4.97 5.70
C LYS A 142 10.63 -3.79 6.66
N SER A 143 11.31 -2.67 6.44
CA SER A 143 11.09 -1.44 7.20
C SER A 143 9.72 -0.83 6.89
N LEU A 144 9.29 -0.83 5.62
CA LEU A 144 7.97 -0.37 5.19
C LEU A 144 6.86 -1.24 5.77
N VAL A 145 6.99 -2.58 5.72
CA VAL A 145 6.05 -3.51 6.36
C VAL A 145 5.82 -3.17 7.83
N LYS A 146 6.88 -2.81 8.57
CA LYS A 146 6.76 -2.42 9.98
C LYS A 146 6.06 -1.06 10.16
N GLU A 147 6.26 -0.13 9.24
CA GLU A 147 5.58 1.16 9.23
C GLU A 147 4.06 0.95 9.01
N GLU A 148 3.64 0.14 8.03
CA GLU A 148 2.21 -0.17 7.80
C GLU A 148 1.57 -0.93 8.96
N GLN A 149 2.30 -1.88 9.57
CA GLN A 149 1.83 -2.53 10.80
C GLN A 149 1.60 -1.54 11.94
N GLN A 150 2.41 -0.48 12.02
CA GLN A 150 2.23 0.59 12.99
C GLN A 150 1.03 1.48 12.64
N HIS A 151 0.78 1.77 11.35
CA HIS A 151 -0.41 2.47 10.89
C HIS A 151 -1.68 1.71 11.26
N LEU A 152 -1.73 0.41 10.91
CA LEU A 152 -2.82 -0.50 11.26
C LEU A 152 -3.11 -0.50 12.76
N ARG A 153 -2.06 -0.54 13.60
CA ARG A 153 -2.20 -0.47 15.05
C ARG A 153 -2.82 0.85 15.50
N ARG A 154 -2.35 1.99 14.99
CA ARG A 154 -2.85 3.32 15.34
C ARG A 154 -4.33 3.47 14.97
N LEU A 155 -4.69 3.11 13.74
CA LEU A 155 -6.07 3.14 13.25
C LEU A 155 -7.00 2.24 14.07
N THR A 156 -6.56 1.02 14.38
CA THR A 156 -7.33 0.07 15.19
C THR A 156 -7.57 0.59 16.62
N LEU A 157 -6.61 1.31 17.20
CA LEU A 157 -6.79 1.93 18.50
C LEU A 157 -7.84 3.05 18.46
N GLU A 158 -7.79 3.92 17.46
CA GLU A 158 -8.81 4.98 17.29
C GLU A 158 -10.20 4.40 17.05
N LEU A 159 -10.33 3.38 16.19
CA LEU A 159 -11.60 2.69 15.96
C LEU A 159 -12.18 2.11 17.25
N ARG A 160 -11.34 1.48 18.08
CA ARG A 160 -11.76 0.91 19.38
C ARG A 160 -12.20 1.97 20.39
N LYS A 161 -11.62 3.18 20.35
CA LYS A 161 -12.03 4.28 21.24
C LYS A 161 -13.43 4.75 20.87
N ILE A 162 -13.66 5.04 19.59
CA ILE A 162 -14.96 5.56 19.14
C ILE A 162 -16.06 4.49 19.18
N SER A 163 -15.74 3.21 18.99
CA SER A 163 -16.74 2.13 19.04
C SER A 163 -17.22 1.79 20.46
N LYS A 164 -16.52 2.28 21.49
CA LYS A 164 -16.87 2.10 22.91
C LYS A 164 -17.66 3.28 23.49
N THR A 165 -17.85 4.32 22.69
CA THR A 165 -18.61 5.54 23.05
C THR A 165 -20.01 5.44 22.49
#